data_AF-A0AAN8EP57-F1
#
_entry.id   AF-A0AAN8EP57-F1
#
_cell.length_a   1.000
_cell.length_b   1.000
_cell.length_c   1.000
_cell.angle_alpha   90.00
_cell.angle_beta   90.00
_cell.angle_gamma   90.00
#
_symmetry.space_group_name_H-M   'P 1'
#
loop_
_entity.id
_entity.type
_entity.pdbx_description
1 polymer ?
#
loop_
_entity_poly.entity_id
_entity_poly.type
_entity_poly.pdbx_seq_one_letter_code
_entity_poly.pdbx_strand_id
1 'polypeptide(L)'
;MVNHAEPPLAVGASPLQSSLHAATRSLHTQLNVSIINRLPQCLPPHTSDPTAYHLGILTFGQIFVALERGINEATSNQLDNSEAGRARQSRILTTLHTPGLARTQSLKHDIDLLSERLSSLKHPRSADQFIHTEKEVKSQADTRTKHITQRILKKPHLALAYTWTMYLALFNGGRHIHRALARAGPDFWLETETGQDQRIEALSFWRFNAATEDNPEADQLKLEFKRKFDEVSEMLTEGEQGEVVREAKGIFELCMELVEYLDGVMADYARQEAQVAASRDVCQRHVESKMWGGVASGFVVPLSRLLNLGWSRPFVEEGKD
;
A
#
# COMPACT_ATOMS: atom_id res chain seq x y z
N MET A 1 12.91 11.44 14.42
CA MET A 1 11.62 10.74 14.17
C MET A 1 11.05 10.36 15.52
N VAL A 2 9.88 10.89 15.86
CA VAL A 2 9.27 10.66 17.18
C VAL A 2 8.80 9.21 17.21
N ASN A 3 9.38 8.43 18.11
CA ASN A 3 8.80 7.15 18.53
C ASN A 3 7.45 7.52 19.15
N HIS A 4 6.36 7.42 18.39
CA HIS A 4 5.03 7.56 18.94
C HIS A 4 4.75 6.30 19.74
N ALA A 5 5.21 6.32 20.99
CA ALA A 5 4.73 5.40 22.00
C ALA A 5 3.20 5.41 21.95
N GLU A 6 2.62 4.22 21.95
CA GLU A 6 1.19 4.01 21.99
C GLU A 6 0.59 4.93 23.08
N PRO A 7 -0.37 5.81 22.75
CA PRO A 7 -0.97 6.65 23.77
C PRO A 7 -1.60 5.76 24.85
N PRO A 8 -1.47 6.10 26.14
CA PRO A 8 -2.06 5.31 27.20
C PRO A 8 -3.55 5.13 26.95
N LEU A 9 -4.05 3.95 27.32
CA LEU A 9 -5.47 3.62 27.33
C LEU A 9 -6.27 4.80 27.89
N ALA A 10 -7.31 5.23 27.17
CA ALA A 10 -8.19 6.27 27.67
C ALA A 10 -8.82 5.82 29.00
N VAL A 11 -8.94 6.74 29.95
CA VAL A 11 -9.70 6.51 31.19
C VAL A 11 -11.12 6.12 30.80
N GLY A 12 -11.54 4.89 31.12
CA GLY A 12 -12.85 4.33 30.76
C GLY A 12 -12.87 3.27 29.66
N ALA A 13 -11.73 2.74 29.21
CA ALA A 13 -11.70 1.61 28.27
C ALA A 13 -12.36 0.35 28.87
N SER A 14 -13.16 -0.36 28.08
CA SER A 14 -13.80 -1.61 28.52
C SER A 14 -12.78 -2.71 28.83
N PRO A 15 -13.16 -3.76 29.58
CA PRO A 15 -12.26 -4.87 29.90
C PRO A 15 -11.68 -5.56 28.66
N LEU A 16 -12.46 -5.70 27.59
CA LEU A 16 -12.00 -6.28 26.33
C LEU A 16 -10.99 -5.37 25.63
N GLN A 17 -11.25 -4.06 25.55
CA GLN A 17 -10.29 -3.10 24.99
C GLN A 17 -8.95 -3.16 25.74
N SER A 18 -9.01 -3.17 27.07
CA SER A 18 -7.82 -3.26 27.92
C SER A 18 -7.04 -4.56 27.67
N SER A 19 -7.75 -5.68 27.54
CA SER A 19 -7.16 -6.99 27.23
C SER A 19 -6.54 -7.03 25.83
N LEU A 20 -7.20 -6.45 24.83
CA LEU A 20 -6.69 -6.32 23.47
C LEU A 20 -5.39 -5.51 23.44
N HIS A 21 -5.40 -4.30 24.03
CA HIS A 21 -4.22 -3.46 24.12
C HIS A 21 -3.04 -4.15 24.82
N ALA A 22 -3.29 -4.77 25.98
CA ALA A 22 -2.23 -5.50 26.70
C ALA A 22 -1.67 -6.66 25.86
N ALA A 23 -2.54 -7.38 25.16
CA ALA A 23 -2.20 -8.54 24.35
C ALA A 23 -1.42 -8.21 23.06
N THR A 24 -1.64 -7.04 22.46
CA THR A 24 -1.10 -6.70 21.13
C THR A 24 -0.06 -5.59 21.14
N ARG A 25 0.18 -4.90 22.26
CA ARG A 25 1.12 -3.76 22.36
C ARG A 25 2.51 -4.03 21.75
N SER A 26 3.12 -5.16 22.10
CA SER A 26 4.46 -5.50 21.58
C SER A 26 4.43 -5.82 20.08
N LEU A 27 3.40 -6.50 19.60
CA LEU A 27 3.20 -6.83 18.18
C LEU A 27 2.93 -5.56 17.37
N HIS A 28 2.06 -4.67 17.87
CA HIS A 28 1.80 -3.36 17.27
C HIS A 28 3.08 -2.53 17.16
N THR A 29 3.90 -2.48 18.21
CA THR A 29 5.17 -1.74 18.20
C THR A 29 6.11 -2.28 17.13
N GLN A 30 6.28 -3.60 17.05
CA GLN A 30 7.13 -4.26 16.05
C GLN A 30 6.62 -4.04 14.61
N LEU A 31 5.32 -4.23 14.39
CA LEU A 31 4.69 -3.99 13.10
C LEU A 31 4.81 -2.53 12.68
N ASN A 32 4.54 -1.58 13.59
CA ASN A 32 4.64 -0.16 13.31
C ASN A 32 6.07 0.25 12.91
N VAL A 33 7.09 -0.23 13.62
CA VAL A 33 8.49 -0.01 13.23
C VAL A 33 8.75 -0.56 11.82
N SER A 34 8.24 -1.76 11.52
CA SER A 34 8.41 -2.40 10.21
C SER A 34 7.77 -1.58 9.09
N ILE A 35 6.52 -1.13 9.26
CA ILE A 35 5.79 -0.31 8.29
C ILE A 35 6.46 1.06 8.09
N ILE A 36 6.81 1.76 9.18
CA ILE A 36 7.40 3.10 9.10
C ILE A 36 8.77 3.09 8.41
N ASN A 37 9.57 2.04 8.59
CA ASN A 37 10.86 1.91 7.91
C ASN A 37 10.74 1.67 6.39
N ARG A 38 9.57 1.21 5.92
CA ARG A 38 9.31 0.93 4.49
C ARG A 38 8.57 2.05 3.79
N LEU A 39 7.84 2.89 4.53
CA LEU A 39 7.10 4.01 3.97
C LEU A 39 7.94 4.94 3.06
N PRO A 40 9.20 5.32 3.41
CA PRO A 40 10.05 6.10 2.51
C PRO A 40 10.38 5.38 1.20
N GLN A 41 10.49 4.05 1.21
CA GLN A 41 10.83 3.25 0.03
C GLN A 41 9.70 3.24 -1.02
N CYS A 42 8.48 3.60 -0.59
CA CYS A 42 7.33 3.75 -1.47
C CYS A 42 7.18 5.15 -2.08
N LEU A 43 8.12 6.07 -1.80
CA LEU A 43 8.00 7.49 -2.16
C LEU A 43 9.30 8.04 -2.78
N PRO A 44 9.24 9.16 -3.53
CA PRO A 44 10.42 9.88 -3.95
C PRO A 44 11.26 10.37 -2.76
N PRO A 45 12.60 10.42 -2.87
CA PRO A 45 13.40 10.09 -4.05
C PRO A 45 13.77 8.59 -4.17
N HIS A 46 13.23 7.71 -3.31
CA HIS A 46 13.63 6.30 -3.27
C HIS A 46 13.06 5.47 -4.42
N THR A 47 11.89 5.85 -4.93
CA THR A 47 11.27 5.28 -6.13
C THR A 47 10.72 6.39 -7.03
N SER A 48 10.63 6.11 -8.33
CA SER A 48 10.06 6.99 -9.35
C SER A 48 8.58 6.74 -9.62
N ASP A 49 8.02 5.64 -9.15
CA ASP A 49 6.64 5.23 -9.41
C ASP A 49 6.01 4.56 -8.17
N PRO A 50 4.66 4.42 -8.13
CA PRO A 50 3.96 3.93 -6.94
C PRO A 50 3.89 2.40 -6.85
N THR A 51 4.68 1.63 -7.62
CA THR A 51 4.57 0.15 -7.65
C THR A 51 4.63 -0.47 -6.25
N ALA A 52 5.61 -0.06 -5.44
CA ALA A 52 5.76 -0.57 -4.08
C ALA A 52 4.54 -0.27 -3.18
N TYR A 53 3.99 0.95 -3.30
CA TYR A 53 2.75 1.31 -2.59
C TYR A 53 1.57 0.47 -3.07
N HIS A 54 1.41 0.32 -4.38
CA HIS A 54 0.32 -0.43 -5.01
C HIS A 54 0.28 -1.89 -4.54
N LEU A 55 1.41 -2.59 -4.61
CA LEU A 55 1.51 -3.98 -4.15
C LEU A 55 1.26 -4.09 -2.63
N GLY A 56 1.71 -3.11 -1.87
CA GLY A 56 1.43 -3.01 -0.43
C GLY A 56 -0.04 -2.85 -0.12
N ILE A 57 -0.72 -1.88 -0.72
CA ILE A 57 -2.14 -1.61 -0.47
C ILE A 57 -3.04 -2.74 -1.02
N LEU A 58 -2.67 -3.35 -2.15
CA LEU A 58 -3.30 -4.55 -2.67
C LEU A 58 -3.18 -5.73 -1.70
N THR A 59 -2.08 -5.83 -0.97
CA THR A 59 -1.84 -6.92 -0.02
C THR A 59 -2.57 -6.71 1.31
N PHE A 60 -2.39 -5.56 1.95
CA PHE A 60 -3.00 -5.25 3.26
C PHE A 60 -4.49 -4.92 3.14
N GLY A 61 -4.87 -4.21 2.09
CA GLY A 61 -6.24 -3.75 1.88
C GLY A 61 -7.25 -4.90 1.78
N GLN A 62 -6.82 -6.07 1.29
CA GLN A 62 -7.71 -7.23 1.14
C GLN A 62 -8.21 -7.79 2.47
N ILE A 63 -7.53 -7.49 3.59
CA ILE A 63 -8.06 -7.78 4.94
C ILE A 63 -9.37 -7.01 5.18
N PHE A 64 -9.46 -5.74 4.74
CA PHE A 64 -10.69 -4.95 4.83
C PHE A 64 -11.78 -5.51 3.93
N VAL A 65 -11.44 -5.90 2.70
CA VAL A 65 -12.38 -6.55 1.77
C VAL A 65 -12.95 -7.83 2.38
N ALA A 66 -12.11 -8.64 3.00
CA ALA A 66 -12.51 -9.90 3.63
C ALA A 66 -13.39 -9.70 4.85
N LEU A 67 -13.02 -8.72 5.69
CA LEU A 67 -13.77 -8.30 6.87
C LEU A 67 -15.17 -7.83 6.49
N GLU A 68 -15.25 -6.84 5.59
CA GLU A 68 -16.51 -6.23 5.20
C GLU A 68 -17.41 -7.21 4.46
N ARG A 69 -16.84 -8.06 3.59
CA ARG A 69 -17.57 -9.18 2.97
C ARG A 69 -18.11 -10.15 4.03
N GLY A 70 -17.26 -10.56 4.98
CA GLY A 70 -17.64 -11.47 6.05
C GLY A 70 -18.79 -10.94 6.90
N ILE A 71 -18.75 -9.66 7.29
CA ILE A 71 -19.83 -9.00 8.03
C ILE A 71 -21.11 -8.96 7.19
N ASN A 72 -21.02 -8.55 5.91
CA ASN A 72 -22.19 -8.44 5.04
C ASN A 72 -22.85 -9.80 4.80
N GLU A 73 -22.08 -10.83 4.42
CA GLU A 73 -22.61 -12.18 4.19
C GLU A 73 -23.17 -12.79 5.48
N ALA A 74 -22.47 -12.63 6.61
CA ALA A 74 -22.94 -13.13 7.89
C ALA A 74 -24.22 -12.41 8.38
N THR A 75 -24.45 -11.17 7.95
CA THR A 75 -25.69 -10.42 8.24
C THR A 75 -26.82 -10.85 7.29
N SER A 76 -26.54 -11.04 6.00
CA SER A 76 -27.54 -11.44 4.99
C SER A 76 -28.02 -12.88 5.15
N ASN A 77 -27.15 -13.83 5.51
CA ASN A 77 -27.50 -15.24 5.69
C ASN A 77 -28.47 -15.51 6.86
N GLN A 78 -28.84 -14.48 7.62
CA GLN A 78 -29.67 -14.57 8.83
C GLN A 78 -31.16 -14.36 8.57
N LEU A 79 -31.57 -14.09 7.32
CA LEU A 79 -32.96 -13.81 6.96
C LEU A 79 -33.86 -15.07 6.88
N ASP A 80 -33.29 -16.28 6.92
CA ASP A 80 -34.04 -17.48 6.53
C ASP A 80 -34.37 -18.53 7.61
N ASN A 81 -33.90 -18.49 8.87
CA ASN A 81 -34.34 -19.48 9.88
C ASN A 81 -34.11 -19.08 11.36
N SER A 82 -35.17 -19.17 12.18
CA SER A 82 -35.19 -18.91 13.63
C SER A 82 -34.36 -19.90 14.46
N GLU A 83 -33.32 -19.39 15.14
CA GLU A 83 -32.65 -20.08 16.25
C GLU A 83 -31.96 -19.00 17.11
N ALA A 84 -32.17 -18.99 18.43
CA ALA A 84 -31.77 -17.87 19.31
C ALA A 84 -30.27 -17.49 19.23
N GLY A 85 -29.40 -18.47 18.90
CA GLY A 85 -27.96 -18.22 18.66
C GLY A 85 -27.69 -17.35 17.42
N ARG A 86 -28.47 -17.54 16.34
CA ARG A 86 -28.41 -16.74 15.11
C ARG A 86 -28.88 -15.30 15.36
N ALA A 87 -29.92 -15.11 16.15
CA ALA A 87 -30.39 -13.78 16.55
C ALA A 87 -29.33 -12.97 17.33
N ARG A 88 -28.58 -13.61 18.25
CA ARG A 88 -27.47 -12.95 18.97
C ARG A 88 -26.36 -12.54 18.01
N GLN A 89 -25.96 -13.44 17.11
CA GLN A 89 -24.90 -13.17 16.12
C GLN A 89 -25.29 -12.03 15.16
N SER A 90 -26.54 -12.02 14.68
CA SER A 90 -27.06 -10.92 13.88
C SER A 90 -27.03 -9.59 14.64
N ARG A 91 -27.44 -9.60 15.92
CA ARG A 91 -27.38 -8.41 16.79
C ARG A 91 -25.94 -7.90 16.99
N ILE A 92 -24.98 -8.79 17.20
CA ILE A 92 -23.54 -8.47 17.28
C ILE A 92 -23.09 -7.68 16.03
N LEU A 93 -23.37 -8.22 14.84
CA LEU A 93 -22.91 -7.61 13.57
C LEU A 93 -23.64 -6.32 13.23
N THR A 94 -24.95 -6.27 13.47
CA THR A 94 -25.78 -5.07 13.21
C THR A 94 -25.45 -3.94 14.18
N THR A 95 -25.19 -4.22 15.46
CA THR A 95 -24.70 -3.22 16.42
C THR A 95 -23.31 -2.71 16.04
N LEU A 96 -22.41 -3.61 15.60
CA LEU A 96 -21.05 -3.24 15.18
C LEU A 96 -21.03 -2.37 13.91
N HIS A 97 -22.05 -2.49 13.06
CA HIS A 97 -22.14 -1.75 11.81
C HIS A 97 -22.08 -0.24 12.07
N THR A 98 -21.07 0.40 11.49
CA THR A 98 -20.84 1.84 11.63
C THR A 98 -20.84 2.46 10.23
N PRO A 99 -21.91 3.19 9.85
CA PRO A 99 -21.98 3.85 8.56
C PRO A 99 -20.78 4.78 8.32
N GLY A 100 -20.25 4.79 7.10
CA GLY A 100 -19.08 5.59 6.74
C GLY A 100 -17.73 4.96 7.12
N LEU A 101 -17.70 3.82 7.82
CA LEU A 101 -16.47 3.13 8.20
C LEU A 101 -15.88 2.27 7.06
N ALA A 102 -16.73 1.62 6.26
CA ALA A 102 -16.32 0.68 5.22
C ALA A 102 -15.37 1.31 4.20
N ARG A 103 -14.29 0.61 3.84
CA ARG A 103 -13.21 1.05 2.94
C ARG A 103 -13.11 0.27 1.63
N THR A 104 -13.83 -0.85 1.47
CA THR A 104 -13.71 -1.70 0.27
C THR A 104 -13.90 -0.93 -1.04
N GLN A 105 -14.84 0.00 -1.10
CA GLN A 105 -15.11 0.77 -2.33
C GLN A 105 -13.93 1.70 -2.66
N SER A 106 -13.49 2.51 -1.69
CA SER A 106 -12.32 3.38 -1.82
C SER A 106 -11.06 2.59 -2.18
N LEU A 107 -10.84 1.45 -1.53
CA LEU A 107 -9.70 0.57 -1.82
C LEU A 107 -9.71 0.05 -3.26
N LYS A 108 -10.86 -0.44 -3.73
CA LYS A 108 -10.99 -0.94 -5.10
C LYS A 108 -10.73 0.17 -6.11
N HIS A 109 -11.32 1.35 -5.87
CA HIS A 109 -11.11 2.51 -6.71
C HIS A 109 -9.63 2.91 -6.79
N ASP A 110 -8.95 3.02 -5.64
CA ASP A 110 -7.52 3.33 -5.59
C ASP A 110 -6.67 2.30 -6.34
N ILE A 111 -6.94 1.00 -6.14
CA ILE A 111 -6.25 -0.10 -6.82
C ILE A 111 -6.47 0.00 -8.33
N ASP A 112 -7.71 0.19 -8.79
CA ASP A 112 -8.04 0.24 -10.20
C ASP A 112 -7.31 1.39 -10.90
N LEU A 113 -7.31 2.59 -10.30
CA LEU A 113 -6.60 3.78 -10.80
C LEU A 113 -5.08 3.54 -10.90
N LEU A 114 -4.47 2.96 -9.87
CA LEU A 114 -3.04 2.68 -9.85
C LEU A 114 -2.65 1.57 -10.85
N SER A 115 -3.49 0.54 -10.98
CA SER A 115 -3.28 -0.55 -11.94
C SER A 115 -3.28 -0.03 -13.37
N GLU A 116 -4.25 0.83 -13.71
CA GLU A 116 -4.36 1.45 -15.03
C GLU A 116 -3.11 2.28 -15.34
N ARG A 117 -2.68 3.13 -14.41
CA ARG A 117 -1.48 3.95 -14.58
C ARG A 117 -0.22 3.10 -14.73
N LEU A 118 0.01 2.14 -13.84
CA LEU A 118 1.23 1.33 -13.85
C LEU A 118 1.31 0.46 -15.12
N SER A 119 0.16 0.03 -15.64
CA SER A 119 0.07 -0.71 -16.91
C SER A 119 0.32 0.17 -18.15
N SER A 120 0.04 1.47 -18.07
CA SER A 120 0.19 2.41 -19.19
C SER A 120 1.59 3.06 -19.28
N LEU A 121 2.43 2.86 -18.27
CA LEU A 121 3.80 3.39 -18.27
C LEU A 121 4.57 2.90 -19.52
N LYS A 122 5.06 3.85 -20.31
CA LYS A 122 5.72 3.63 -21.61
C LYS A 122 7.04 2.85 -21.55
N HIS A 123 7.46 2.39 -20.37
CA HIS A 123 8.65 1.58 -20.22
C HIS A 123 8.32 0.11 -20.56
N PRO A 124 8.63 -0.39 -21.77
CA PRO A 124 7.89 -1.51 -22.39
C PRO A 124 8.12 -2.89 -21.78
N ARG A 125 8.90 -2.99 -20.69
CA ARG A 125 9.21 -4.26 -20.01
C ARG A 125 8.96 -4.22 -18.49
N SER A 126 8.61 -3.07 -17.92
CA SER A 126 8.15 -2.98 -16.52
C SER A 126 6.64 -3.24 -16.42
N ALA A 127 5.86 -2.94 -17.46
CA ALA A 127 4.41 -3.19 -17.48
C ALA A 127 4.06 -4.69 -17.43
N ASP A 128 4.64 -5.53 -18.30
CA ASP A 128 4.37 -6.98 -18.27
C ASP A 128 4.82 -7.63 -16.95
N GLN A 129 5.99 -7.22 -16.45
CA GLN A 129 6.51 -7.68 -15.17
C GLN A 129 5.61 -7.26 -14.00
N PHE A 130 5.16 -6.01 -14.00
CA PHE A 130 4.19 -5.48 -13.04
C PHE A 130 2.89 -6.27 -13.09
N ILE A 131 2.28 -6.44 -14.26
CA ILE A 131 1.04 -7.19 -14.45
C ILE A 131 1.17 -8.62 -13.92
N HIS A 132 2.29 -9.29 -14.19
CA HIS A 132 2.55 -10.62 -13.66
C HIS A 132 2.63 -10.65 -12.13
N THR A 133 3.42 -9.74 -11.55
CA THR A 133 3.63 -9.62 -10.10
C THR A 133 2.32 -9.26 -9.39
N GLU A 134 1.59 -8.29 -9.92
CA GLU A 134 0.29 -7.87 -9.41
C GLU A 134 -0.70 -9.04 -9.39
N LYS A 135 -0.76 -9.81 -10.49
CA LYS A 135 -1.63 -10.99 -10.57
C LYS A 135 -1.30 -12.03 -9.50
N GLU A 136 -0.03 -12.29 -9.25
CA GLU A 136 0.41 -13.20 -8.19
C GLU A 136 0.00 -12.69 -6.80
N VAL A 137 0.31 -11.43 -6.51
CA VAL A 137 -0.06 -10.78 -5.24
C VAL A 137 -1.58 -10.80 -5.03
N LYS A 138 -2.36 -10.52 -6.08
CA LYS A 138 -3.83 -10.58 -6.05
C LYS A 138 -4.34 -11.99 -5.76
N SER A 139 -3.75 -13.02 -6.37
CA SER A 139 -4.11 -14.42 -6.13
C SER A 139 -3.85 -14.85 -4.68
N GLN A 140 -2.72 -14.44 -4.11
CA GLN A 140 -2.41 -14.69 -2.70
C GLN A 140 -3.39 -13.95 -1.78
N ALA A 141 -3.71 -12.70 -2.12
CA ALA A 141 -4.67 -11.92 -1.37
C ALA A 141 -6.10 -12.49 -1.43
N ASP A 142 -6.54 -12.99 -2.58
CA ASP A 142 -7.84 -13.67 -2.73
C ASP A 142 -7.96 -14.92 -1.85
N THR A 143 -6.88 -15.68 -1.71
CA THR A 143 -6.83 -16.85 -0.83
C THR A 143 -7.02 -16.44 0.63
N ARG A 144 -6.31 -15.39 1.07
CA ARG A 144 -6.48 -14.82 2.42
C ARG A 144 -7.89 -14.27 2.64
N THR A 145 -8.45 -13.58 1.65
CA THR A 145 -9.81 -13.03 1.71
C THR A 145 -10.83 -14.14 1.98
N LYS A 146 -10.76 -15.25 1.23
CA LYS A 146 -11.64 -16.41 1.46
C LYS A 146 -11.50 -16.95 2.88
N HIS A 147 -10.28 -17.11 3.36
CA HIS A 147 -10.02 -17.64 4.71
C HIS A 147 -10.61 -16.73 5.80
N ILE A 148 -10.31 -15.43 5.77
CA ILE A 148 -10.81 -14.46 6.77
C ILE A 148 -12.34 -14.38 6.73
N THR A 149 -12.94 -14.28 5.54
CA THR A 149 -14.40 -14.27 5.37
C THR A 149 -15.03 -15.52 5.99
N GLN A 150 -14.47 -16.71 5.72
CA GLN A 150 -14.96 -17.97 6.32
C GLN A 150 -14.85 -18.00 7.85
N ARG A 151 -13.81 -17.41 8.44
CA ARG A 151 -13.67 -17.33 9.90
C ARG A 151 -14.76 -16.46 10.52
N ILE A 152 -15.06 -15.31 9.91
CA ILE A 152 -16.14 -14.42 10.37
C ILE A 152 -17.50 -15.11 10.21
N LEU A 153 -17.75 -15.80 9.10
CA LEU A 153 -19.00 -16.54 8.88
C LEU A 153 -19.22 -17.63 9.95
N LYS A 154 -18.15 -18.35 10.32
CA LYS A 154 -18.21 -19.40 11.36
C LYS A 154 -18.33 -18.82 12.76
N LYS A 155 -17.70 -17.67 13.01
CA LYS A 155 -17.59 -17.02 14.33
C LYS A 155 -17.75 -15.49 14.19
N PRO A 156 -18.99 -14.99 14.10
CA PRO A 156 -19.27 -13.58 13.83
C PRO A 156 -18.64 -12.59 14.81
N HIS A 157 -18.49 -12.96 16.09
CA HIS A 157 -17.83 -12.13 17.11
C HIS A 157 -16.37 -11.82 16.79
N LEU A 158 -15.69 -12.63 15.97
CA LEU A 158 -14.31 -12.34 15.53
C LEU A 158 -14.21 -11.06 14.71
N ALA A 159 -15.31 -10.56 14.13
CA ALA A 159 -15.34 -9.25 13.49
C ALA A 159 -14.82 -8.12 14.41
N LEU A 160 -14.97 -8.25 15.74
CA LEU A 160 -14.40 -7.28 16.69
C LEU A 160 -12.88 -7.22 16.59
N ALA A 161 -12.20 -8.36 16.47
CA ALA A 161 -10.74 -8.41 16.38
C ALA A 161 -10.22 -7.67 15.14
N TYR A 162 -10.86 -7.91 13.98
CA TYR A 162 -10.52 -7.25 12.73
C TYR A 162 -10.88 -5.77 12.72
N THR A 163 -12.09 -5.41 13.16
CA THR A 163 -12.50 -3.99 13.19
C THR A 163 -11.62 -3.18 14.15
N TRP A 164 -11.33 -3.72 15.34
CA TRP A 164 -10.42 -3.13 16.30
C TRP A 164 -9.02 -2.93 15.69
N THR A 165 -8.42 -3.99 15.16
CA THR A 165 -7.03 -3.95 14.68
C THR A 165 -6.89 -3.08 13.43
N MET A 166 -7.77 -3.28 12.45
CA MET A 166 -7.62 -2.69 11.12
C MET A 166 -8.16 -1.25 11.06
N TYR A 167 -9.36 -0.96 11.59
CA TYR A 167 -9.90 0.40 11.52
C TYR A 167 -9.24 1.36 12.51
N LEU A 168 -8.85 0.93 13.73
CA LEU A 168 -8.10 1.81 14.63
C LEU A 168 -6.71 2.14 14.07
N ALA A 169 -6.09 1.23 13.32
CA ALA A 169 -4.86 1.55 12.61
C ALA A 169 -5.05 2.73 11.64
N LEU A 170 -6.17 2.76 10.88
CA LEU A 170 -6.49 3.88 9.99
C LEU A 170 -6.80 5.18 10.76
N PHE A 171 -7.62 5.12 11.82
CA PHE A 171 -7.96 6.29 12.63
C PHE A 171 -6.76 6.92 13.35
N ASN A 172 -5.76 6.10 13.72
CA ASN A 172 -4.58 6.56 14.44
C ASN A 172 -3.41 6.77 13.46
N GLY A 173 -2.61 5.73 13.21
CA GLY A 173 -1.40 5.80 12.40
C GLY A 173 -1.67 6.13 10.93
N GLY A 174 -2.82 5.71 10.39
CA GLY A 174 -3.17 5.89 8.99
C GLY A 174 -3.20 7.35 8.53
N ARG A 175 -3.58 8.29 9.41
CA ARG A 175 -3.54 9.72 9.10
C ARG A 175 -2.11 10.23 8.88
N HIS A 176 -1.15 9.72 9.64
CA HIS A 176 0.26 10.06 9.48
C HIS A 176 0.83 9.45 8.21
N ILE A 177 0.50 8.19 7.92
CA ILE A 177 0.89 7.52 6.67
C ILE A 177 0.32 8.27 5.47
N HIS A 178 -0.99 8.55 5.46
CA HIS A 178 -1.65 9.31 4.39
C HIS A 178 -0.98 10.67 4.15
N ARG A 179 -0.71 11.45 5.20
CA ARG A 179 -0.02 12.74 5.08
C ARG A 179 1.39 12.59 4.49
N ALA A 180 2.11 11.54 4.86
CA ALA A 180 3.42 11.26 4.29
C ALA A 180 3.33 10.89 2.79
N LEU A 181 2.37 10.03 2.42
CA LEU A 181 2.11 9.65 1.03
C LEU A 181 1.72 10.86 0.17
N ALA A 182 0.86 11.74 0.69
CA ALA A 182 0.39 12.91 -0.03
C ALA A 182 1.52 13.89 -0.43
N ARG A 183 2.65 13.87 0.27
CA ARG A 183 3.82 14.73 -0.03
C ARG A 183 4.52 14.38 -1.34
N ALA A 184 4.28 13.20 -1.91
CA ALA A 184 4.83 12.86 -3.22
C ALA A 184 4.21 13.68 -4.36
N GLY A 185 3.06 14.33 -4.13
CA GLY A 185 2.37 15.15 -5.12
C GLY A 185 1.55 14.34 -6.13
N PRO A 186 0.56 14.96 -6.78
CA PRO A 186 -0.40 14.26 -7.66
C PRO A 186 0.28 13.53 -8.81
N ASP A 187 1.28 14.14 -9.45
CA ASP A 187 2.01 13.55 -10.59
C ASP A 187 2.68 12.21 -10.27
N PHE A 188 3.07 12.01 -9.00
CA PHE A 188 3.62 10.73 -8.54
C PHE A 188 2.56 9.63 -8.47
N TRP A 189 1.28 9.96 -8.31
CA TRP A 189 0.18 9.02 -8.12
C TRP A 189 -0.67 8.81 -9.37
N LEU A 190 -0.97 9.88 -10.11
CA LEU A 190 -1.75 9.91 -11.35
C LEU A 190 -1.13 10.94 -12.30
N GLU A 191 -1.13 10.69 -13.61
CA GLU A 191 -0.77 11.74 -14.58
C GLU A 191 -1.91 12.77 -14.59
N THR A 192 -1.77 13.88 -13.88
CA THR A 192 -2.77 14.95 -13.91
C THR A 192 -2.45 15.95 -15.01
N GLU A 193 -3.22 15.93 -16.09
CA GLU A 193 -3.31 17.09 -16.98
C GLU A 193 -4.11 18.18 -16.24
N THR A 194 -3.40 19.22 -15.77
CA THR A 194 -3.95 20.49 -15.25
C THR A 194 -4.69 20.45 -13.91
N GLY A 195 -3.99 20.91 -12.85
CA GLY A 195 -4.42 22.02 -11.99
C GLY A 195 -5.81 22.05 -11.30
N GLN A 196 -6.61 21.00 -11.33
CA GLN A 196 -7.93 20.96 -10.69
C GLN A 196 -8.00 19.91 -9.58
N ASP A 197 -8.37 20.41 -8.40
CA ASP A 197 -8.52 19.79 -7.08
C ASP A 197 -7.28 19.01 -6.54
N GLN A 198 -6.70 19.51 -5.45
CA GLN A 198 -5.49 19.00 -4.78
C GLN A 198 -5.66 17.61 -4.12
N ARG A 199 -6.71 16.87 -4.47
CA ARG A 199 -7.02 15.56 -3.91
C ARG A 199 -6.42 14.47 -4.77
N ILE A 200 -5.51 13.72 -4.17
CA ILE A 200 -4.94 12.52 -4.78
C ILE A 200 -5.99 11.42 -4.71
N GLU A 201 -6.70 11.18 -5.82
CA GLU A 201 -7.80 10.19 -5.88
C GLU A 201 -7.32 8.77 -5.56
N ALA A 202 -6.09 8.42 -5.95
CA ALA A 202 -5.47 7.12 -5.69
C ALA A 202 -5.10 6.85 -4.20
N LEU A 203 -5.48 7.74 -3.27
CA LEU A 203 -5.27 7.61 -1.83
C LEU A 203 -6.58 7.72 -1.03
N SER A 204 -7.74 7.53 -1.69
CA SER A 204 -9.05 7.67 -1.06
C SER A 204 -9.30 6.68 0.08
N PHE A 205 -8.64 5.51 0.08
CA PHE A 205 -8.71 4.48 1.11
C PHE A 205 -8.45 5.01 2.53
N TRP A 206 -7.50 5.93 2.67
CA TRP A 206 -7.08 6.44 3.97
C TRP A 206 -8.05 7.43 4.61
N ARG A 207 -9.08 7.85 3.87
CA ARG A 207 -9.90 9.02 4.22
C ARG A 207 -11.32 8.62 4.62
N PHE A 208 -11.66 8.82 5.88
CA PHE A 208 -13.04 8.76 6.35
C PHE A 208 -13.75 10.09 6.00
N ASN A 209 -14.55 10.07 4.94
CA ASN A 209 -15.25 11.22 4.33
C ASN A 209 -14.35 12.22 3.56
N ALA A 210 -15.01 13.12 2.81
CA ALA A 210 -14.40 14.00 1.82
C ALA A 210 -13.72 15.28 2.39
N ALA A 211 -13.81 15.54 3.69
CA ALA A 211 -13.24 16.74 4.31
C ALA A 211 -11.76 16.60 4.69
N THR A 212 -11.03 17.71 4.60
CA THR A 212 -9.57 17.88 4.72
C THR A 212 -9.07 17.87 6.18
N GLU A 213 -7.78 18.21 6.37
CA GLU A 213 -7.05 18.16 7.64
C GLU A 213 -7.74 18.92 8.76
N ASP A 214 -7.77 18.30 9.94
CA ASP A 214 -8.73 18.48 11.03
C ASP A 214 -10.15 18.04 10.62
N ASN A 215 -10.33 16.71 10.57
CA ASN A 215 -11.59 16.07 10.22
C ASN A 215 -12.35 15.68 11.50
N PRO A 216 -13.15 16.59 12.09
CA PRO A 216 -13.95 16.31 13.28
C PRO A 216 -14.93 15.16 13.03
N GLU A 217 -15.36 14.93 11.78
CA GLU A 217 -16.24 13.82 11.44
C GLU A 217 -15.53 12.46 11.57
N ALA A 218 -14.25 12.36 11.20
CA ALA A 218 -13.48 11.13 11.39
C ALA A 218 -13.25 10.82 12.87
N ASP A 219 -13.04 11.84 13.71
CA ASP A 219 -12.94 11.67 15.16
C ASP A 219 -14.30 11.32 15.80
N GLN A 220 -15.40 11.89 15.32
CA GLN A 220 -16.77 11.49 15.70
C GLN A 220 -17.08 10.06 15.28
N LEU A 221 -16.71 9.68 14.05
CA LEU A 221 -16.88 8.32 13.53
C LEU A 221 -16.09 7.31 14.37
N LYS A 222 -14.86 7.67 14.76
CA LYS A 222 -14.03 6.87 15.67
C LYS A 222 -14.69 6.71 17.04
N LEU A 223 -15.26 7.78 17.59
CA LEU A 223 -15.96 7.74 18.88
C LEU A 223 -17.19 6.83 18.81
N GLU A 224 -18.01 6.97 17.77
CA GLU A 224 -19.19 6.12 17.56
C GLU A 224 -18.81 4.66 17.34
N PHE A 225 -17.75 4.41 16.56
CA PHE A 225 -17.18 3.07 16.41
C PHE A 225 -16.78 2.47 17.75
N LYS A 226 -16.06 3.22 18.60
CA LYS A 226 -15.65 2.74 19.94
C LYS A 226 -16.84 2.47 20.85
N ARG A 227 -17.85 3.36 20.84
CA ARG A 227 -19.09 3.17 21.61
C ARG A 227 -19.78 1.87 21.22
N LYS A 228 -19.94 1.62 19.91
CA LYS A 228 -20.53 0.38 19.38
C LYS A 228 -19.68 -0.85 19.68
N PHE A 229 -18.36 -0.72 19.62
CA PHE A 229 -17.44 -1.79 19.99
C PHE A 229 -17.66 -2.22 21.45
N ASP A 230 -17.78 -1.27 22.37
CA ASP A 230 -18.02 -1.55 23.78
C ASP A 230 -19.40 -2.17 24.02
N GLU A 231 -20.43 -1.65 23.35
CA GLU A 231 -21.78 -2.24 23.39
C GLU A 231 -21.77 -3.72 22.96
N VAL A 232 -21.06 -4.05 21.87
CA VAL A 232 -20.94 -5.44 21.42
C VAL A 232 -20.05 -6.27 22.37
N SER A 233 -19.00 -5.68 22.93
CA SER A 233 -18.13 -6.36 23.90
C SER A 233 -18.91 -6.89 25.11
N GLU A 234 -19.89 -6.13 25.60
CA GLU A 234 -20.76 -6.51 26.72
C GLU A 234 -21.71 -7.66 26.37
N MET A 235 -22.00 -7.88 25.09
CA MET A 235 -22.84 -8.99 24.62
C MET A 235 -22.07 -10.32 24.50
N LEU A 236 -20.74 -10.30 24.55
CA LEU A 236 -19.90 -11.47 24.39
C LEU A 236 -19.70 -12.22 25.70
N THR A 237 -19.68 -13.55 25.61
CA THR A 237 -19.22 -14.41 26.70
C THR A 237 -17.71 -14.24 26.95
N GLU A 238 -17.23 -14.59 28.14
CA GLU A 238 -15.79 -14.57 28.45
C GLU A 238 -14.95 -15.40 27.47
N GLY A 239 -15.49 -16.55 27.03
CA GLY A 239 -14.87 -17.40 26.01
C GLY A 239 -14.74 -16.69 24.66
N GLU A 240 -15.80 -16.04 24.18
CA GLU A 240 -15.80 -15.26 22.93
C GLU A 240 -14.84 -14.05 23.01
N GLN A 241 -14.80 -13.35 24.14
CA GLN A 241 -13.83 -12.28 24.39
C GLN A 241 -12.38 -12.81 24.30
N GLY A 242 -12.11 -13.98 24.91
CA GLY A 242 -10.81 -14.65 24.79
C GLY A 242 -10.46 -15.09 23.36
N GLU A 243 -11.47 -15.43 22.55
CA GLU A 243 -11.28 -15.69 21.12
C GLU A 243 -10.95 -14.41 20.34
N VAL A 244 -11.64 -13.29 20.61
CA VAL A 244 -11.36 -11.98 19.99
C VAL A 244 -9.92 -11.54 20.27
N VAL A 245 -9.45 -11.69 21.51
CA VAL A 245 -8.07 -11.33 21.88
C VAL A 245 -7.04 -12.20 21.15
N ARG A 246 -7.26 -13.52 21.06
CA ARG A 246 -6.37 -14.43 20.32
C ARG A 246 -6.37 -14.13 18.83
N GLU A 247 -7.55 -13.84 18.28
CA GLU A 247 -7.69 -13.47 16.87
C GLU A 247 -6.94 -12.19 16.55
N ALA A 248 -7.02 -11.17 17.42
CA ALA A 248 -6.30 -9.91 17.24
C ALA A 248 -4.77 -10.13 17.17
N LYS A 249 -4.21 -11.00 18.04
CA LYS A 249 -2.79 -11.37 17.94
C LYS A 249 -2.46 -12.01 16.59
N GLY A 250 -3.28 -12.96 16.15
CA GLY A 250 -3.12 -13.63 14.86
C GLY A 250 -3.22 -12.65 13.67
N ILE A 251 -4.01 -11.58 13.77
CA ILE A 251 -4.06 -10.53 12.74
C ILE A 251 -2.75 -9.74 12.70
N PHE A 252 -2.16 -9.40 13.85
CA PHE A 252 -0.85 -8.75 13.87
C PHE A 252 0.26 -9.66 13.33
N GLU A 253 0.26 -10.94 13.69
CA GLU A 253 1.17 -11.96 13.16
C GLU A 253 1.04 -12.06 11.63
N LEU A 254 -0.18 -12.19 11.12
CA LEU A 254 -0.46 -12.14 9.68
C LEU A 254 0.09 -10.86 9.06
N CYS A 255 -0.16 -9.69 9.64
CA CYS A 255 0.36 -8.43 9.12
C CYS A 255 1.90 -8.40 9.05
N MET A 256 2.60 -9.01 10.02
CA MET A 256 4.07 -9.13 9.97
C MET A 256 4.51 -10.09 8.85
N GLU A 257 3.86 -11.24 8.70
CA GLU A 257 4.10 -12.16 7.58
C GLU A 257 3.87 -11.48 6.21
N LEU A 258 2.86 -10.60 6.12
CA LEU A 258 2.62 -9.82 4.90
C LEU A 258 3.74 -8.84 4.58
N VAL A 259 4.38 -8.24 5.61
CA VAL A 259 5.56 -7.39 5.40
C VAL A 259 6.71 -8.22 4.83
N GLU A 260 7.00 -9.38 5.42
CA GLU A 260 8.08 -10.25 4.95
C GLU A 260 7.82 -10.78 3.54
N TYR A 261 6.57 -11.17 3.25
CA TYR A 261 6.13 -11.55 1.91
C TYR A 261 6.37 -10.44 0.89
N LEU A 262 5.99 -9.19 1.21
CA LEU A 262 6.18 -8.05 0.32
C LEU A 262 7.65 -7.71 0.12
N ASP A 263 8.49 -7.79 1.16
CA ASP A 263 9.93 -7.61 1.03
C ASP A 263 10.52 -8.62 0.02
N GLY A 264 10.06 -9.88 0.07
CA GLY A 264 10.42 -10.92 -0.90
C GLY A 264 9.99 -10.56 -2.32
N VAL A 265 8.72 -10.20 -2.50
CA VAL A 265 8.16 -9.78 -3.81
C VAL A 265 8.94 -8.60 -4.39
N MET A 266 9.24 -7.58 -3.60
CA MET A 266 9.98 -6.40 -4.06
C MET A 266 11.44 -6.73 -4.38
N ALA A 267 12.07 -7.63 -3.62
CA ALA A 267 13.42 -8.09 -3.94
C ALA A 267 13.47 -8.87 -5.27
N ASP A 268 12.48 -9.73 -5.53
CA ASP A 268 12.34 -10.41 -6.82
C ASP A 268 12.06 -9.45 -7.97
N TYR A 269 11.18 -8.48 -7.75
CA TYR A 269 10.87 -7.44 -8.73
C TYR A 269 12.14 -6.66 -9.13
N ALA A 270 12.91 -6.17 -8.15
CA ALA A 270 14.15 -5.42 -8.40
C ALA A 270 15.23 -6.28 -9.08
N ARG A 271 15.36 -7.57 -8.70
CA ARG A 271 16.29 -8.51 -9.34
C ARG A 271 15.99 -8.67 -10.83
N GLN A 272 14.72 -8.87 -11.16
CA GLN A 272 14.27 -9.04 -12.53
C GLN A 272 14.49 -7.77 -13.36
N GLU A 273 14.21 -6.58 -12.80
CA GLU A 273 14.50 -5.30 -13.47
C GLU A 273 15.99 -5.14 -13.80
N ALA A 274 16.86 -5.45 -12.84
CA ALA A 274 18.31 -5.38 -13.02
C ALA A 274 18.82 -6.34 -14.12
N GLN A 275 18.28 -7.56 -14.18
CA GLN A 275 18.62 -8.54 -15.22
C GLN A 275 18.20 -8.05 -16.62
N VAL A 276 17.03 -7.42 -16.72
CA VAL A 276 16.54 -6.83 -17.98
C VAL A 276 17.41 -5.66 -18.41
N ALA A 277 17.79 -4.76 -17.48
CA ALA A 277 18.68 -3.64 -17.76
C ALA A 277 20.06 -4.13 -18.27
N ALA A 278 20.68 -5.09 -17.59
CA ALA A 278 21.96 -5.67 -18.00
C ALA A 278 21.89 -6.31 -19.41
N SER A 279 20.79 -6.98 -19.73
CA SER A 279 20.58 -7.59 -21.05
C SER A 279 20.46 -6.54 -22.17
N ARG A 280 19.88 -5.36 -21.88
CA ARG A 280 19.81 -4.24 -22.84
C ARG A 280 21.19 -3.65 -23.10
N ASP A 281 21.99 -3.43 -22.06
CA ASP A 281 23.36 -2.89 -22.19
C ASP A 281 24.28 -3.80 -23.01
N VAL A 282 24.12 -5.12 -22.87
CA VAL A 282 24.86 -6.09 -23.69
C VAL A 282 24.43 -6.01 -25.16
N CYS A 283 23.12 -5.94 -25.41
CA CYS A 283 22.60 -5.84 -26.78
C CYS A 283 22.99 -4.51 -27.44
N GLN A 284 22.97 -3.41 -26.70
CA GLN A 284 23.36 -2.09 -27.20
C GLN A 284 24.87 -2.04 -27.52
N ARG A 285 25.73 -2.54 -26.62
CA ARG A 285 27.18 -2.65 -26.89
C ARG A 285 27.48 -3.55 -28.09
N HIS A 286 26.70 -4.61 -28.32
CA HIS A 286 26.84 -5.47 -29.50
C HIS A 286 26.44 -4.75 -30.80
N VAL A 287 25.38 -3.95 -30.77
CA VAL A 287 24.96 -3.12 -31.91
C VAL A 287 26.01 -2.06 -32.21
N GLU A 288 26.48 -1.33 -31.19
CA GLU A 288 27.54 -0.34 -31.34
C GLU A 288 28.84 -0.99 -31.87
N SER A 289 29.27 -2.11 -31.31
CA SER A 289 30.45 -2.85 -31.79
C SER A 289 30.31 -3.30 -33.25
N LYS A 290 29.11 -3.66 -33.72
CA LYS A 290 28.87 -3.96 -35.15
C LYS A 290 28.84 -2.71 -36.02
N MET A 291 28.33 -1.60 -35.50
CA MET A 291 28.28 -0.31 -36.20
C MET A 291 29.68 0.24 -36.44
N TRP A 292 30.57 0.17 -35.43
CA TRP A 292 31.97 0.60 -35.53
C TRP A 292 32.89 -0.44 -36.18
N GLY A 293 32.60 -1.74 -36.03
CA GLY A 293 33.32 -2.82 -36.72
C GLY A 293 33.04 -2.87 -38.23
N GLY A 294 31.88 -2.36 -38.68
CA GLY A 294 31.53 -2.24 -40.09
C GLY A 294 32.21 -1.06 -40.81
N VAL A 295 32.64 -0.03 -40.09
CA VAL A 295 33.37 1.12 -40.68
C VAL A 295 34.88 0.85 -40.77
N ALA A 296 35.39 -0.18 -40.08
CA ALA A 296 36.82 -0.50 -40.05
C ALA A 296 37.29 -1.43 -41.20
N SER A 297 36.39 -1.87 -42.10
CA SER A 297 36.76 -2.76 -43.22
C SER A 297 36.72 -2.09 -44.60
N GLY A 298 37.08 -0.80 -44.67
CA GLY A 298 37.30 -0.11 -45.93
C GLY A 298 37.96 1.25 -45.72
N PHE A 299 39.23 1.37 -46.14
CA PHE A 299 40.10 2.56 -46.09
C PHE A 299 40.75 2.88 -44.74
N VAL A 300 41.86 2.19 -44.47
CA VAL A 300 42.99 2.79 -43.76
C VAL A 300 43.76 3.65 -44.77
N VAL A 301 43.65 4.98 -44.67
CA VAL A 301 44.72 5.88 -45.12
C VAL A 301 45.29 6.53 -43.86
N PRO A 302 46.58 6.34 -43.54
CA PRO A 302 47.14 6.88 -42.31
C PRO A 302 47.20 8.41 -42.35
N LEU A 303 46.72 9.03 -41.27
CA LEU A 303 46.65 10.47 -41.03
C LEU A 303 48.03 11.08 -40.69
N SER A 304 49.04 10.80 -41.52
CA SER A 304 50.42 11.32 -41.35
C SER A 304 50.98 11.96 -42.62
N ARG A 305 50.14 12.33 -43.60
CA ARG A 305 50.59 12.90 -44.88
C ARG A 305 49.89 14.14 -45.42
N LEU A 306 49.09 14.86 -44.63
CA LEU A 306 48.52 16.15 -45.06
C LEU A 306 48.63 17.19 -43.95
N LEU A 307 49.80 17.80 -43.82
CA LEU A 307 50.00 19.18 -43.36
C LEU A 307 51.50 19.52 -43.47
N ASN A 308 51.95 19.85 -44.68
CA ASN A 308 53.11 20.73 -44.91
C ASN A 308 53.13 21.18 -46.38
N LEU A 309 53.60 22.42 -46.61
CA LEU A 309 53.50 23.29 -47.80
C LEU A 309 52.21 24.14 -47.77
N GLY A 310 52.19 25.37 -47.24
CA GLY A 310 53.24 26.38 -47.17
C GLY A 310 52.93 27.48 -48.17
N TRP A 311 52.25 28.54 -47.73
CA TRP A 311 52.32 29.86 -48.36
C TRP A 311 52.85 30.84 -47.33
N SER A 312 54.01 31.41 -47.65
CA SER A 312 54.69 32.42 -46.85
C SER A 312 54.22 33.82 -47.25
N ARG A 313 53.72 34.56 -46.24
CA ARG A 313 54.16 35.92 -45.81
C ARG A 313 53.89 37.15 -46.72
N PRO A 314 54.05 38.42 -46.25
CA PRO A 314 54.06 38.96 -44.86
C PRO A 314 53.30 40.32 -44.66
N PHE A 315 53.30 40.81 -43.40
CA PHE A 315 53.32 42.24 -42.94
C PHE A 315 52.03 43.09 -43.15
N VAL A 316 51.49 43.85 -42.19
CA VAL A 316 52.04 45.02 -41.46
C VAL A 316 51.31 45.24 -40.11
N GLU A 317 52.04 45.82 -39.15
CA GLU A 317 51.71 46.31 -37.80
C GLU A 317 50.77 47.54 -37.71
N GLU A 318 50.50 47.92 -36.45
CA GLU A 318 49.90 49.16 -35.92
C GLU A 318 48.36 49.16 -35.83
N GLY A 319 47.70 49.39 -34.70
CA GLY A 319 48.07 49.97 -33.42
C GLY A 319 46.97 50.96 -32.98
N LYS A 320 46.73 51.07 -31.66
CA LYS A 320 45.92 52.09 -30.95
C LYS A 320 44.39 51.97 -31.10
N ASP A 321 43.54 52.15 -30.09
CA ASP A 321 43.62 52.51 -28.67
C ASP A 321 42.44 51.83 -27.96
#